data_AF-A0A411YZ97-F1
#
_entry.id   AF-A0A411YZ97-F1
#
_cell.length_a   1.000
_cell.length_b   1.000
_cell.length_c   1.000
_cell.angle_alpha   90.00
_cell.angle_beta   90.00
_cell.angle_gamma   90.00
#
_symmetry.space_group_name_H-M   'P 1'
#
loop_
_entity.id
_entity.type
_entity.pdbx_description
1 polymer ?
#
loop_
_entity_poly.entity_id
_entity_poly.type
_entity_poly.pdbx_seq_one_letter_code
_entity_poly.pdbx_strand_id
1 'polypeptide(L)'
;MTNVVSLLRQGSLAGDPAIPALIDLFATRRRGSHDAFWLKENAELLQILAALGAGSQADLDPLRLRAGALVKELQFFPQYYRMYLSLAVDLRDLGLSEAPVEEMAAFVQAQDLPAIELSDTHRGEALLLLRRAGVDTQDTALEARLARFTTHSAAFCLPNRRAAYDLTHIVFHAADYGRKTIARDPARRLSLIHAGIVAWLEGNLDLLAEVTLALRLSGEAVPAPWANEVAQAANVVTFEPCSAAGPFDDDYHQYLVLNWALGLSGGLAFRGGVPGNARLIRQPRRNGAALHELSLALLDMGDARQSDWSRMRWRLLPKLSEPARQRLAIVESLPEFDGFFAGFSRAGSRQGKA
;
A
#
# COMPACT_ATOMS: atom_id res chain seq x y z
N MET A 1 -21.76 13.86 17.94
CA MET A 1 -20.67 13.22 17.18
C MET A 1 -21.29 12.69 15.89
N THR A 2 -21.04 13.34 14.77
CA THR A 2 -21.69 13.06 13.49
C THR A 2 -20.98 11.88 12.83
N ASN A 3 -21.56 10.68 12.93
CA ASN A 3 -21.16 9.48 12.19
C ASN A 3 -21.51 9.62 10.71
N VAL A 4 -20.93 10.60 10.03
CA VAL A 4 -21.08 10.74 8.57
C VAL A 4 -19.99 9.91 7.93
N VAL A 5 -20.35 8.70 7.47
CA VAL A 5 -19.54 7.93 6.52
C VAL A 5 -19.54 8.72 5.22
N SER A 6 -18.46 9.44 4.94
CA SER A 6 -18.29 10.11 3.65
C SER A 6 -17.97 9.03 2.62
N LEU A 7 -18.85 8.83 1.64
CA LEU A 7 -18.50 8.06 0.45
C LEU A 7 -17.37 8.81 -0.27
N LEU A 8 -16.31 8.10 -0.65
CA LEU A 8 -15.22 8.70 -1.44
C LEU A 8 -15.82 9.17 -2.76
N ARG A 9 -15.45 10.37 -3.19
CA ARG A 9 -15.70 10.82 -4.55
C ARG A 9 -14.85 9.92 -5.45
N GLN A 10 -15.47 8.94 -6.10
CA GLN A 10 -14.78 8.07 -7.05
C GLN A 10 -14.09 8.97 -8.07
N GLY A 11 -12.77 8.81 -8.21
CA GLY A 11 -12.03 9.47 -9.27
C GLY A 11 -12.63 9.06 -10.61
N SER A 12 -12.86 10.03 -11.49
CA SER A 12 -13.42 9.73 -12.80
C SER A 12 -12.37 9.01 -13.64
N LEU A 13 -12.49 7.68 -13.77
CA LEU A 13 -11.80 6.91 -14.80
C LEU A 13 -12.45 7.09 -16.19
N ALA A 14 -13.53 7.89 -16.31
CA ALA A 14 -14.37 8.03 -17.51
C ALA A 14 -13.57 8.17 -18.82
N GLY A 15 -13.54 7.08 -19.61
CA GLY A 15 -13.06 7.06 -21.00
C GLY A 15 -11.56 6.87 -21.19
N ASP A 16 -10.79 6.40 -20.19
CA ASP A 16 -9.34 6.23 -20.37
C ASP A 16 -9.00 4.95 -21.18
N PRO A 17 -8.46 5.06 -22.41
CA PRO A 17 -8.07 3.91 -23.22
C PRO A 17 -6.92 3.09 -22.60
N ALA A 18 -6.28 3.57 -21.53
CA ALA A 18 -5.20 2.87 -20.86
C ALA A 18 -5.67 1.64 -20.07
N ILE A 19 -6.90 1.61 -19.56
CA ILE A 19 -7.37 0.52 -18.67
C ILE A 19 -7.38 -0.84 -19.37
N PRO A 20 -8.00 -1.03 -20.56
CA PRO A 20 -7.91 -2.29 -21.29
C PRO A 20 -6.46 -2.70 -21.59
N ALA A 21 -5.61 -1.75 -21.96
CA ALA A 21 -4.20 -2.01 -22.27
C ALA A 21 -3.38 -2.41 -21.03
N LEU A 22 -3.72 -1.90 -19.85
CA LEU A 22 -3.16 -2.33 -18.56
C LEU A 22 -3.62 -3.73 -18.19
N ILE A 23 -4.90 -4.05 -18.33
CA ILE A 23 -5.41 -5.40 -18.07
C ILE A 23 -4.69 -6.41 -18.97
N ASP A 24 -4.58 -6.11 -20.27
CA ASP A 24 -3.81 -6.96 -21.19
C ASP A 24 -2.32 -7.07 -20.79
N LEU A 25 -1.67 -5.97 -20.40
CA LEU A 25 -0.28 -5.99 -19.94
C LEU A 25 -0.07 -7.03 -18.82
N PHE A 26 -0.88 -6.96 -17.77
CA PHE A 26 -0.77 -7.81 -16.59
C PHE A 26 -1.27 -9.24 -16.83
N ALA A 27 -2.33 -9.40 -17.62
CA ALA A 27 -2.92 -10.71 -17.89
C ALA A 27 -2.05 -11.54 -18.85
N THR A 28 -1.46 -10.93 -19.88
CA THR A 28 -0.92 -11.67 -21.03
C THR A 28 0.56 -11.41 -21.32
N ARG A 29 1.09 -10.22 -21.02
CA ARG A 29 2.42 -9.79 -21.50
C ARG A 29 3.51 -9.84 -20.44
N ARG A 30 3.19 -9.61 -19.16
CA ARG A 30 4.20 -9.63 -18.08
C ARG A 30 4.61 -11.07 -17.76
N ARG A 31 3.92 -11.69 -16.83
CA ARG A 31 4.26 -13.00 -16.26
C ARG A 31 3.44 -14.13 -16.87
N GLY A 32 4.01 -15.34 -16.82
CA GLY A 32 3.28 -16.54 -17.20
C GLY A 32 2.15 -16.81 -16.22
N SER A 33 1.01 -17.26 -16.73
CA SER A 33 -0.21 -17.37 -15.95
C SER A 33 -0.21 -18.48 -14.89
N HIS A 34 0.85 -19.28 -14.78
CA HIS A 34 1.06 -20.27 -13.72
C HIS A 34 2.06 -19.78 -12.64
N ASP A 35 2.57 -18.55 -12.76
CA ASP A 35 3.43 -17.91 -11.77
C ASP A 35 2.56 -17.35 -10.61
N ALA A 36 2.92 -17.63 -9.36
CA ALA A 36 2.23 -17.05 -8.20
C ALA A 36 2.27 -15.51 -8.21
N PHE A 37 3.33 -14.91 -8.77
CA PHE A 37 3.40 -13.46 -8.94
C PHE A 37 2.41 -12.94 -9.99
N TRP A 38 2.03 -13.75 -10.99
CA TRP A 38 0.96 -13.35 -11.92
C TRP A 38 -0.37 -13.18 -11.18
N LEU A 39 -0.71 -14.08 -10.26
CA LEU A 39 -1.91 -13.97 -9.43
C LEU A 39 -1.88 -12.69 -8.58
N LYS A 40 -0.75 -12.45 -7.93
CA LYS A 40 -0.55 -11.26 -7.10
C LYS A 40 -0.72 -9.97 -7.90
N GLU A 41 0.02 -9.83 -9.01
CA GLU A 41 -0.01 -8.62 -9.82
C GLU A 41 -1.41 -8.32 -10.39
N ASN A 42 -2.12 -9.35 -10.87
CA ASN A 42 -3.48 -9.18 -11.39
C ASN A 42 -4.49 -8.88 -10.27
N ALA A 43 -4.40 -9.54 -9.12
CA ALA A 43 -5.27 -9.24 -7.98
C ALA A 43 -5.09 -7.78 -7.52
N GLU A 44 -3.85 -7.29 -7.40
CA GLU A 44 -3.55 -5.90 -7.05
C GLU A 44 -4.12 -4.90 -8.07
N LEU A 45 -3.93 -5.16 -9.37
CA LEU A 45 -4.50 -4.31 -10.42
C LEU A 45 -6.03 -4.24 -10.34
N LEU A 46 -6.70 -5.40 -10.33
CA LEU A 46 -8.16 -5.45 -10.36
C LEU A 46 -8.78 -4.83 -9.11
N GLN A 47 -8.18 -5.05 -7.94
CA GLN A 47 -8.62 -4.45 -6.70
C GLN A 47 -8.59 -2.91 -6.76
N ILE A 48 -7.51 -2.34 -7.31
CA ILE A 48 -7.36 -0.89 -7.51
C ILE A 48 -8.39 -0.38 -8.53
N LEU A 49 -8.53 -1.06 -9.67
CA LEU A 49 -9.52 -0.70 -10.69
C LEU A 49 -10.95 -0.72 -10.13
N ALA A 50 -11.29 -1.74 -9.34
CA ALA A 50 -12.59 -1.86 -8.69
C ALA A 50 -12.80 -0.73 -7.65
N ALA A 51 -11.78 -0.41 -6.85
CA ALA A 51 -11.83 0.70 -5.90
C ALA A 51 -12.01 2.07 -6.59
N LEU A 52 -11.46 2.23 -7.79
CA LEU A 52 -11.60 3.43 -8.61
C LEU A 52 -12.89 3.44 -9.47
N GLY A 53 -13.71 2.38 -9.43
CA GLY A 53 -14.98 2.31 -10.15
C GLY A 53 -14.84 2.03 -11.65
N ALA A 54 -13.81 1.29 -12.08
CA ALA A 54 -13.51 1.01 -13.49
C ALA A 54 -14.50 0.05 -14.20
N GLY A 55 -15.54 -0.45 -13.53
CA GLY A 55 -16.32 -1.63 -13.97
C GLY A 55 -16.66 -1.68 -15.46
N SER A 56 -17.33 -0.66 -16.00
CA SER A 56 -17.73 -0.65 -17.42
C SER A 56 -16.60 -0.43 -18.43
N GLN A 57 -15.37 -0.19 -17.97
CA GLN A 57 -14.18 0.10 -18.78
C GLN A 57 -13.15 -1.02 -18.74
N ALA A 58 -13.28 -1.93 -17.79
CA ALA A 58 -12.41 -3.07 -17.67
C ALA A 58 -12.78 -4.10 -18.75
N ASP A 59 -11.93 -4.23 -19.78
CA ASP A 59 -11.98 -5.37 -20.67
C ASP A 59 -11.42 -6.60 -19.95
N LEU A 60 -12.30 -7.42 -19.40
CA LEU A 60 -11.96 -8.61 -18.62
C LEU A 60 -11.75 -9.87 -19.47
N ASP A 61 -11.91 -9.79 -20.79
CA ASP A 61 -11.75 -10.93 -21.69
C ASP A 61 -10.40 -11.65 -21.53
N PRO A 62 -9.25 -10.95 -21.35
CA PRO A 62 -7.95 -11.61 -21.10
C PRO A 62 -7.92 -12.49 -19.84
N LEU A 63 -8.81 -12.24 -18.88
CA LEU A 63 -8.87 -12.95 -17.60
C LEU A 63 -10.03 -13.95 -17.52
N ARG A 64 -11.02 -13.89 -18.43
CA ARG A 64 -12.21 -14.75 -18.42
C ARG A 64 -11.86 -16.24 -18.48
N LEU A 65 -10.93 -16.64 -19.37
CA LEU A 65 -10.48 -18.03 -19.45
C LEU A 65 -9.87 -18.52 -18.14
N ARG A 66 -9.21 -17.62 -17.39
CA ARG A 66 -8.62 -17.96 -16.10
C ARG A 66 -9.64 -18.06 -14.99
N ALA A 67 -10.67 -17.22 -14.99
CA ALA A 67 -11.76 -17.28 -14.01
C ALA A 67 -12.34 -18.70 -13.87
N GLY A 68 -12.55 -19.39 -15.00
CA GLY A 68 -13.09 -20.77 -15.01
C GLY A 68 -12.17 -21.85 -14.42
N ALA A 69 -10.86 -21.57 -14.25
CA ALA A 69 -9.90 -22.52 -13.68
C ALA A 69 -9.63 -22.28 -12.18
N LEU A 70 -10.05 -21.14 -11.62
CA LEU A 70 -9.63 -20.68 -10.28
C LEU A 70 -9.99 -21.68 -9.18
N VAL A 71 -11.17 -22.31 -9.24
CA VAL A 71 -11.59 -23.30 -8.23
C VAL A 71 -10.63 -24.47 -8.19
N LYS A 72 -10.33 -25.07 -9.35
CA LYS A 72 -9.44 -26.23 -9.45
C LYS A 72 -8.02 -25.87 -9.01
N GLU A 73 -7.54 -24.70 -9.40
CA GLU A 73 -6.21 -24.22 -9.02
C GLU A 73 -6.12 -23.92 -7.51
N LEU A 74 -7.15 -23.30 -6.93
CA LEU A 74 -7.27 -23.08 -5.48
C LEU A 74 -7.25 -24.40 -4.70
N GLN A 75 -7.99 -25.41 -5.15
CA GLN A 75 -8.01 -26.73 -4.53
C GLN A 75 -6.65 -27.42 -4.57
N PHE A 76 -5.88 -27.19 -5.64
CA PHE A 76 -4.55 -27.79 -5.81
C PHE A 76 -3.45 -27.00 -5.10
N PHE A 77 -3.57 -25.67 -5.02
CA PHE A 77 -2.61 -24.77 -4.38
C PHE A 77 -3.27 -23.91 -3.27
N PRO A 78 -3.79 -24.53 -2.21
CA PRO A 78 -4.54 -23.82 -1.16
C PRO A 78 -3.71 -22.79 -0.40
N GLN A 79 -2.37 -22.89 -0.42
CA GLN A 79 -1.48 -21.90 0.21
C GLN A 79 -1.58 -20.50 -0.41
N TYR A 80 -2.12 -20.36 -1.64
CA TYR A 80 -2.30 -19.07 -2.32
C TYR A 80 -3.76 -18.59 -2.28
N TYR A 81 -4.59 -19.15 -1.39
CA TYR A 81 -6.04 -18.90 -1.40
C TYR A 81 -6.44 -17.42 -1.33
N ARG A 82 -5.73 -16.57 -0.59
CA ARG A 82 -6.02 -15.12 -0.55
C ARG A 82 -5.91 -14.47 -1.92
N MET A 83 -4.88 -14.82 -2.70
CA MET A 83 -4.68 -14.29 -4.05
C MET A 83 -5.78 -14.77 -5.00
N TYR A 84 -6.09 -16.07 -4.96
CA TYR A 84 -7.17 -16.66 -5.77
C TYR A 84 -8.54 -16.06 -5.42
N LEU A 85 -8.88 -15.97 -4.14
CA LEU A 85 -10.15 -15.42 -3.69
C LEU A 85 -10.24 -13.92 -3.98
N SER A 86 -9.17 -13.14 -3.77
CA SER A 86 -9.15 -11.72 -4.15
C SER A 86 -9.39 -11.54 -5.65
N LEU A 87 -8.68 -12.29 -6.49
CA LEU A 87 -8.85 -12.26 -7.94
C LEU A 87 -10.32 -12.55 -8.34
N ALA A 88 -10.93 -13.60 -7.80
CA ALA A 88 -12.32 -13.94 -8.10
C ALA A 88 -13.31 -12.86 -7.64
N VAL A 89 -13.15 -12.35 -6.41
CA VAL A 89 -14.00 -11.30 -5.84
C VAL A 89 -13.88 -10.00 -6.65
N ASP A 90 -12.65 -9.59 -7.01
CA ASP A 90 -12.43 -8.36 -7.77
C ASP A 90 -12.91 -8.49 -9.23
N LEU A 91 -12.80 -9.67 -9.86
CA LEU A 91 -13.42 -9.95 -11.17
C LEU A 91 -14.94 -9.80 -11.13
N ARG A 92 -15.60 -10.38 -10.11
CA ARG A 92 -17.05 -10.24 -9.91
C ARG A 92 -17.45 -8.79 -9.70
N ASP A 93 -16.73 -8.07 -8.84
CA ASP A 93 -17.00 -6.66 -8.54
C ASP A 93 -16.79 -5.74 -9.77
N LEU A 94 -15.94 -6.14 -10.71
CA LEU A 94 -15.75 -5.45 -11.99
C LEU A 94 -16.77 -5.87 -13.08
N GLY A 95 -17.66 -6.83 -12.81
CA GLY A 95 -18.77 -7.20 -13.68
C GLY A 95 -18.71 -8.61 -14.28
N LEU A 96 -17.67 -9.40 -13.97
CA LEU A 96 -17.59 -10.81 -14.42
C LEU A 96 -18.42 -11.72 -13.48
N SER A 97 -19.74 -11.70 -13.68
CA SER A 97 -20.71 -12.40 -12.81
C SER A 97 -20.50 -13.91 -12.69
N GLU A 98 -19.83 -14.53 -13.66
CA GLU A 98 -19.51 -15.96 -13.68
C GLU A 98 -18.27 -16.33 -12.85
N ALA A 99 -17.59 -15.36 -12.23
CA ALA A 99 -16.46 -15.64 -11.35
C ALA A 99 -16.91 -16.51 -10.15
N PRO A 100 -16.22 -17.62 -9.84
CA PRO A 100 -16.72 -18.65 -8.91
C PRO A 100 -16.48 -18.28 -7.43
N VAL A 101 -16.91 -17.10 -7.00
CA VAL A 101 -16.62 -16.54 -5.68
C VAL A 101 -17.21 -17.39 -4.55
N GLU A 102 -18.47 -17.81 -4.68
CA GLU A 102 -19.19 -18.56 -3.64
C GLU A 102 -18.58 -19.94 -3.43
N GLU A 103 -18.25 -20.65 -4.52
CA GLU A 103 -17.61 -21.96 -4.47
C GLU A 103 -16.21 -21.89 -3.83
N MET A 104 -15.43 -20.88 -4.20
CA MET A 104 -14.10 -20.67 -3.64
C MET A 104 -14.17 -20.30 -2.14
N ALA A 105 -15.10 -19.44 -1.75
CA ALA A 105 -15.31 -19.08 -0.35
C ALA A 105 -15.73 -20.29 0.50
N ALA A 106 -16.65 -21.12 -0.02
CA ALA A 106 -17.05 -22.36 0.63
C ALA A 106 -15.87 -23.32 0.84
N PHE A 107 -14.98 -23.46 -0.15
CA PHE A 107 -13.76 -24.25 0.00
C PHE A 107 -12.82 -23.68 1.07
N VAL A 108 -12.57 -22.37 1.05
CA VAL A 108 -11.71 -21.67 2.03
C VAL A 108 -12.23 -21.87 3.45
N GLN A 109 -13.54 -21.77 3.66
CA GLN A 109 -14.16 -22.03 4.96
C GLN A 109 -14.08 -23.50 5.37
N ALA A 110 -14.40 -24.44 4.48
CA ALA A 110 -14.39 -25.87 4.77
C ALA A 110 -13.00 -26.38 5.17
N GLN A 111 -11.94 -25.78 4.64
CA GLN A 111 -10.55 -26.10 4.96
C GLN A 111 -9.98 -25.27 6.13
N ASP A 112 -10.75 -24.32 6.69
CA ASP A 112 -10.32 -23.38 7.73
C ASP A 112 -8.98 -22.68 7.41
N LEU A 113 -8.79 -22.29 6.15
CA LEU A 113 -7.52 -21.70 5.71
C LEU A 113 -7.13 -20.41 6.46
N PRO A 114 -8.06 -19.52 6.90
CA PRO A 114 -7.68 -18.36 7.71
C PRO A 114 -6.99 -18.72 9.04
N ALA A 115 -7.21 -19.92 9.59
CA ALA A 115 -6.58 -20.33 10.84
C ALA A 115 -5.06 -20.49 10.70
N ILE A 116 -4.56 -20.87 9.52
CA ILE A 116 -3.12 -21.14 9.29
C ILE A 116 -2.29 -19.86 9.10
N GLU A 117 -2.92 -18.69 9.02
CA GLU A 117 -2.22 -17.43 8.79
C GLU A 117 -1.27 -17.07 9.94
N LEU A 118 0.00 -16.83 9.61
CA LEU A 118 1.01 -16.48 10.62
C LEU A 118 0.89 -15.03 11.13
N SER A 119 0.31 -14.16 10.31
CA SER A 119 0.17 -12.73 10.60
C SER A 119 -1.28 -12.35 10.82
N ASP A 120 -1.52 -11.53 11.85
CA ASP A 120 -2.83 -10.91 12.06
C ASP A 120 -3.26 -10.06 10.86
N THR A 121 -2.34 -9.39 10.16
CA THR A 121 -2.65 -8.62 8.94
C THR A 121 -3.23 -9.53 7.86
N HIS A 122 -2.59 -10.67 7.62
CA HIS A 122 -3.04 -11.65 6.62
C HIS A 122 -4.34 -12.33 7.02
N ARG A 123 -4.50 -12.67 8.31
CA ARG A 123 -5.76 -13.20 8.83
C ARG A 123 -6.89 -12.19 8.66
N GLY A 124 -6.62 -10.91 8.94
CA GLY A 124 -7.58 -9.82 8.73
C GLY A 124 -8.01 -9.65 7.27
N GLU A 125 -7.06 -9.79 6.32
CA GLU A 125 -7.35 -9.82 4.89
C GLU A 125 -8.23 -11.02 4.51
N ALA A 126 -7.92 -12.21 5.01
CA ALA A 126 -8.69 -13.42 4.74
C ALA A 126 -10.15 -13.28 5.18
N LEU A 127 -10.40 -12.75 6.39
CA LEU A 127 -11.75 -12.48 6.88
C LEU A 127 -12.46 -11.40 6.05
N LEU A 128 -11.75 -10.36 5.61
CA LEU A 128 -12.29 -9.37 4.69
C LEU A 128 -12.74 -10.02 3.37
N LEU A 129 -11.90 -10.84 2.74
CA LEU A 129 -12.21 -11.51 1.48
C LEU A 129 -13.43 -12.43 1.60
N LEU A 130 -13.52 -13.18 2.72
CA LEU A 130 -14.70 -13.99 3.02
C LEU A 130 -15.97 -13.13 3.19
N ARG A 131 -15.89 -12.01 3.91
CA ARG A 131 -17.02 -11.05 4.00
C ARG A 131 -17.45 -10.52 2.64
N ARG A 132 -16.49 -10.16 1.78
CA ARG A 132 -16.79 -9.72 0.41
C ARG A 132 -17.40 -10.83 -0.44
N ALA A 133 -17.07 -12.09 -0.15
CA ALA A 133 -17.69 -13.26 -0.77
C ALA A 133 -19.08 -13.61 -0.17
N GLY A 134 -19.63 -12.80 0.73
CA GLY A 134 -20.95 -13.02 1.34
C GLY A 134 -20.94 -13.94 2.56
N VAL A 135 -19.76 -14.27 3.09
CA VAL A 135 -19.61 -15.11 4.28
C VAL A 135 -19.56 -14.25 5.54
N ASP A 136 -20.42 -14.52 6.52
CA ASP A 136 -20.34 -13.87 7.82
C ASP A 136 -19.12 -14.38 8.60
N THR A 137 -18.12 -13.52 8.76
CA THR A 137 -16.93 -13.80 9.56
C THR A 137 -16.65 -12.64 10.51
N GLN A 138 -16.45 -12.97 11.78
CA GLN A 138 -16.15 -12.01 12.84
C GLN A 138 -15.09 -12.57 13.77
N ASP A 139 -14.06 -11.78 14.05
CA ASP A 139 -13.05 -12.07 15.07
C ASP A 139 -12.72 -10.77 15.80
N THR A 140 -13.46 -10.51 16.87
CA THR A 140 -13.33 -9.28 17.68
C THR A 140 -11.97 -9.18 18.35
N ALA A 141 -11.33 -10.31 18.68
CA ALA A 141 -10.02 -10.33 19.30
C ALA A 141 -8.93 -9.93 18.30
N LEU A 142 -9.02 -10.42 17.05
CA LEU A 142 -8.16 -10.00 15.95
C LEU A 142 -8.36 -8.51 15.64
N GLU A 143 -9.60 -8.05 15.49
CA GLU A 143 -9.91 -6.64 15.22
C GLU A 143 -9.32 -5.73 16.31
N ALA A 144 -9.40 -6.13 17.59
CA ALA A 144 -8.78 -5.41 18.68
C ALA A 144 -7.24 -5.39 18.63
N ARG A 145 -6.59 -6.49 18.22
CA ARG A 145 -5.12 -6.55 18.04
C ARG A 145 -4.67 -5.63 16.91
N LEU A 146 -5.35 -5.68 15.76
CA LEU A 146 -5.09 -4.82 14.61
C LEU A 146 -5.29 -3.34 14.97
N ALA A 147 -6.38 -2.99 15.66
CA ALA A 147 -6.62 -1.63 16.13
C ALA A 147 -5.51 -1.11 17.05
N ARG A 148 -5.06 -1.93 18.02
CA ARG A 148 -3.93 -1.57 18.89
C ARG A 148 -2.63 -1.38 18.13
N PHE A 149 -2.34 -2.22 17.14
CA PHE A 149 -1.15 -2.07 16.32
C PHE A 149 -1.17 -0.73 15.56
N THR A 150 -2.29 -0.38 14.93
CA THR A 150 -2.38 0.86 14.14
C THR A 150 -2.31 2.14 14.97
N THR A 151 -2.60 2.07 16.28
CA THR A 151 -2.58 3.23 17.20
C THR A 151 -1.29 3.34 18.01
N HIS A 152 -0.33 2.42 17.83
CA HIS A 152 0.93 2.41 18.57
C HIS A 152 2.05 3.22 17.87
N SER A 153 1.88 4.55 17.83
CA SER A 153 2.73 5.47 17.05
C SER A 153 4.24 5.38 17.33
N ALA A 154 4.64 4.96 18.54
CA ALA A 154 6.04 4.79 18.91
C ALA A 154 6.78 3.74 18.06
N ALA A 155 6.09 2.69 17.59
CA ALA A 155 6.69 1.68 16.72
C ALA A 155 7.06 2.23 15.32
N PHE A 156 6.44 3.34 14.92
CA PHE A 156 6.61 3.93 13.59
C PHE A 156 7.57 5.12 13.57
N CYS A 157 8.15 5.47 14.73
CA CYS A 157 9.26 6.43 14.80
C CYS A 157 10.56 5.85 14.25
N LEU A 158 10.67 4.52 14.04
CA LEU A 158 11.89 3.85 13.60
C LEU A 158 11.72 3.24 12.20
N PRO A 159 12.81 3.10 11.42
CA PRO A 159 12.77 2.40 10.15
C PRO A 159 12.42 0.92 10.36
N ASN A 160 11.17 0.55 10.11
CA ASN A 160 10.71 -0.83 10.07
C ASN A 160 9.73 -0.97 8.91
N ARG A 161 10.29 -1.33 7.74
CA ARG A 161 9.54 -1.42 6.49
C ARG A 161 8.34 -2.35 6.61
N ARG A 162 8.52 -3.54 7.19
CA ARG A 162 7.44 -4.52 7.35
C ARG A 162 6.29 -3.96 8.17
N ALA A 163 6.59 -3.36 9.33
CA ALA A 163 5.56 -2.78 10.19
C ALA A 163 4.81 -1.63 9.50
N ALA A 164 5.51 -0.81 8.72
CA ALA A 164 4.90 0.30 8.00
C ALA A 164 3.92 -0.17 6.90
N TYR A 165 4.27 -1.21 6.14
CA TYR A 165 3.33 -1.83 5.18
C TYR A 165 2.18 -2.55 5.88
N ASP A 166 2.42 -3.25 7.00
CA ASP A 166 1.32 -3.85 7.77
C ASP A 166 0.36 -2.76 8.28
N LEU A 167 0.87 -1.59 8.70
CA LEU A 167 0.04 -0.45 9.14
C LEU A 167 -0.89 0.06 8.03
N THR A 168 -0.37 0.28 6.82
CA THR A 168 -1.15 0.76 5.67
C THR A 168 -2.15 -0.30 5.21
N HIS A 169 -1.74 -1.57 5.13
CA HIS A 169 -2.61 -2.67 4.75
C HIS A 169 -3.78 -2.86 5.71
N ILE A 170 -3.57 -2.74 7.03
CA ILE A 170 -4.68 -2.81 8.00
C ILE A 170 -5.70 -1.71 7.74
N VAL A 171 -5.23 -0.49 7.39
CA VAL A 171 -6.13 0.60 7.00
C VAL A 171 -6.85 0.28 5.69
N PHE A 172 -6.16 -0.27 4.69
CA PHE A 172 -6.78 -0.68 3.43
C PHE A 172 -7.85 -1.74 3.66
N HIS A 173 -7.59 -2.76 4.48
CA HIS A 173 -8.57 -3.79 4.79
C HIS A 173 -9.80 -3.20 5.49
N ALA A 174 -9.59 -2.33 6.49
CA ALA A 174 -10.67 -1.67 7.20
C ALA A 174 -11.52 -0.78 6.27
N ALA A 175 -10.88 -0.16 5.27
CA ALA A 175 -11.51 0.67 4.25
C ALA A 175 -12.01 -0.10 3.02
N ASP A 176 -11.96 -1.43 3.04
CA ASP A 176 -12.31 -2.30 1.91
C ASP A 176 -11.62 -1.84 0.60
N TYR A 177 -10.32 -1.62 0.73
CA TYR A 177 -9.41 -1.09 -0.29
C TYR A 177 -9.93 0.17 -0.99
N GLY A 178 -10.60 1.06 -0.26
CA GLY A 178 -11.09 2.33 -0.81
C GLY A 178 -12.52 2.33 -1.33
N ARG A 179 -13.28 1.24 -1.14
CA ARG A 179 -14.73 1.25 -1.34
C ARG A 179 -15.46 2.09 -0.29
N LYS A 180 -14.85 2.29 0.89
CA LYS A 180 -15.40 3.14 1.96
C LYS A 180 -14.30 3.92 2.67
N THR A 181 -14.70 4.99 3.35
CA THR A 181 -13.84 5.63 4.36
C THR A 181 -14.03 4.95 5.72
N ILE A 182 -13.02 5.09 6.58
CA ILE A 182 -13.10 4.67 7.98
C ILE A 182 -13.07 5.89 8.89
N ALA A 183 -13.58 5.74 10.11
CA ALA A 183 -13.64 6.82 11.07
C ALA A 183 -12.24 7.38 11.39
N ARG A 184 -12.16 8.70 11.55
CA ARG A 184 -10.94 9.40 12.00
C ARG A 184 -10.52 8.90 13.36
N ASP A 185 -9.21 8.73 13.53
CA ASP A 185 -8.59 8.34 14.78
C ASP A 185 -7.25 9.08 14.90
N PRO A 186 -7.14 10.05 15.83
CA PRO A 186 -5.92 10.82 16.02
C PRO A 186 -4.68 9.97 16.32
N ALA A 187 -4.83 8.84 17.01
CA ALA A 187 -3.70 7.96 17.34
C ALA A 187 -3.22 7.20 16.09
N ARG A 188 -4.15 6.68 15.28
CA ARG A 188 -3.80 6.07 13.98
C ARG A 188 -3.21 7.07 13.01
N ARG A 189 -3.76 8.29 12.96
CA ARG A 189 -3.20 9.39 12.18
C ARG A 189 -1.76 9.64 12.57
N LEU A 190 -1.43 9.70 13.86
CA LEU A 190 -0.06 9.90 14.33
C LEU A 190 0.88 8.77 13.88
N SER A 191 0.46 7.51 13.97
CA SER A 191 1.22 6.36 13.44
C SER A 191 1.50 6.51 11.94
N LEU A 192 0.50 6.87 11.15
CA LEU A 192 0.64 7.10 9.71
C LEU A 192 1.57 8.27 9.40
N ILE A 193 1.50 9.37 10.16
CA ILE A 193 2.42 10.50 9.99
C ILE A 193 3.86 10.09 10.31
N HIS A 194 4.11 9.35 11.39
CA HIS A 194 5.44 8.86 11.71
C HIS A 194 5.99 7.93 10.61
N ALA A 195 5.20 6.98 10.13
CA ALA A 195 5.58 6.11 9.01
C ALA A 195 5.84 6.93 7.72
N GLY A 196 5.04 7.96 7.46
CA GLY A 196 5.22 8.88 6.33
C GLY A 196 6.48 9.71 6.41
N ILE A 197 6.88 10.18 7.60
CA ILE A 197 8.16 10.87 7.82
C ILE A 197 9.33 9.94 7.48
N VAL A 198 9.28 8.67 7.95
CA VAL A 198 10.30 7.67 7.61
C VAL A 198 10.36 7.45 6.10
N ALA A 199 9.22 7.19 5.45
CA ALA A 199 9.15 6.96 4.01
C ALA A 199 9.69 8.16 3.21
N TRP A 200 9.36 9.39 3.62
CA TRP A 200 9.84 10.62 3.03
C TRP A 200 11.37 10.75 3.11
N LEU A 201 11.94 10.54 4.30
CA LEU A 201 13.38 10.63 4.53
C LEU A 201 14.16 9.50 3.82
N GLU A 202 13.57 8.31 3.69
CA GLU A 202 14.11 7.18 2.91
C GLU A 202 13.95 7.41 1.39
N GLY A 203 13.13 8.38 0.96
CA GLY A 203 12.76 8.53 -0.44
C GLY A 203 11.98 7.34 -1.00
N ASN A 204 11.31 6.58 -0.13
CA ASN A 204 10.51 5.42 -0.48
C ASN A 204 9.11 5.88 -0.96
N LEU A 205 8.98 6.07 -2.27
CA LEU A 205 7.74 6.56 -2.88
C LEU A 205 6.59 5.56 -2.78
N ASP A 206 6.90 4.27 -2.83
CA ASP A 206 5.91 3.19 -2.71
C ASP A 206 5.20 3.26 -1.35
N LEU A 207 5.97 3.23 -0.27
CA LEU A 207 5.43 3.37 1.09
C LEU A 207 4.80 4.75 1.33
N LEU A 208 5.40 5.83 0.79
CA LEU A 208 4.83 7.16 0.92
C LEU A 208 3.43 7.22 0.28
N ALA A 209 3.26 6.63 -0.92
CA ALA A 209 1.98 6.56 -1.60
C ALA A 209 0.95 5.79 -0.77
N GLU A 210 1.32 4.64 -0.20
CA GLU A 210 0.45 3.90 0.70
C GLU A 210 0.04 4.68 1.96
N VAL A 211 0.98 5.41 2.57
CA VAL A 211 0.67 6.28 3.71
C VAL A 211 -0.30 7.39 3.32
N THR A 212 -0.12 8.02 2.14
CA THR A 212 -1.07 9.04 1.66
C THR A 212 -2.46 8.48 1.41
N LEU A 213 -2.55 7.26 0.86
CA LEU A 213 -3.81 6.52 0.71
C LEU A 213 -4.45 6.23 2.07
N ALA A 214 -3.70 5.67 3.01
CA ALA A 214 -4.20 5.30 4.34
C ALA A 214 -4.70 6.52 5.14
N LEU A 215 -4.01 7.66 5.04
CA LEU A 215 -4.48 8.93 5.61
C LEU A 215 -5.82 9.34 5.00
N ARG A 216 -5.92 9.34 3.66
CA ARG A 216 -7.14 9.73 2.94
C ARG A 216 -8.32 8.80 3.25
N LEU A 217 -8.08 7.49 3.30
CA LEU A 217 -9.05 6.46 3.66
C LEU A 217 -9.52 6.59 5.11
N SER A 218 -8.63 7.05 6.00
CA SER A 218 -8.96 7.44 7.37
C SER A 218 -9.73 8.76 7.49
N GLY A 219 -10.07 9.41 6.37
CA GLY A 219 -10.70 10.72 6.35
C GLY A 219 -9.78 11.85 6.80
N GLU A 220 -8.48 11.61 6.94
CA GLU A 220 -7.48 12.57 7.42
C GLU A 220 -6.90 13.41 6.27
N ALA A 221 -6.41 14.60 6.62
CA ALA A 221 -5.67 15.44 5.67
C ALA A 221 -4.28 14.86 5.41
N VAL A 222 -3.90 14.75 4.14
CA VAL A 222 -2.55 14.38 3.72
C VAL A 222 -1.66 15.63 3.72
N PRO A 223 -0.45 15.59 4.29
CA PRO A 223 0.52 16.68 4.15
C PRO A 223 0.75 17.07 2.67
N ALA A 224 0.60 18.36 2.36
CA ALA A 224 0.66 18.84 0.98
C ALA A 224 1.96 18.46 0.23
N PRO A 225 3.16 18.50 0.85
CA PRO A 225 4.38 18.05 0.18
C PRO A 225 4.32 16.58 -0.27
N TRP A 226 3.70 15.71 0.53
CA TRP A 226 3.58 14.29 0.21
C TRP A 226 2.57 14.05 -0.91
N ALA A 227 1.41 14.71 -0.84
CA ALA A 227 0.40 14.63 -1.89
C ALA A 227 0.95 15.11 -3.25
N ASN A 228 1.70 16.21 -3.26
CA ASN A 228 2.33 16.74 -4.47
C ASN A 228 3.39 15.79 -5.03
N GLU A 229 4.26 15.24 -4.17
CA GLU A 229 5.29 14.28 -4.56
C GLU A 229 4.69 13.02 -5.20
N VAL A 230 3.66 12.44 -4.57
CA VAL A 230 2.93 11.27 -5.08
C VAL A 230 2.26 11.58 -6.42
N ALA A 231 1.57 12.71 -6.53
CA ALA A 231 0.90 13.10 -7.77
C ALA A 231 1.89 13.35 -8.93
N GLN A 232 3.06 13.94 -8.65
CA GLN A 232 4.10 14.13 -9.64
C GLN A 232 4.69 12.78 -10.08
N ALA A 233 5.03 11.90 -9.13
CA ALA A 233 5.60 10.59 -9.43
C ALA A 233 4.66 9.68 -10.22
N ALA A 234 3.34 9.73 -9.95
CA ALA A 234 2.35 8.95 -10.69
C ALA A 234 2.37 9.21 -12.22
N ASN A 235 2.78 10.41 -12.65
CA ASN A 235 2.85 10.81 -14.05
C ASN A 235 4.21 10.54 -14.71
N VAL A 236 5.21 10.05 -13.96
CA VAL A 236 6.55 9.79 -14.50
C VAL A 236 6.82 8.29 -14.50
N VAL A 237 6.48 7.64 -15.62
CA VAL A 237 6.65 6.20 -15.81
C VAL A 237 7.27 5.91 -17.18
N THR A 238 8.12 4.89 -17.22
CA THR A 238 8.65 4.34 -18.47
C THR A 238 8.20 2.90 -18.62
N PHE A 239 7.68 2.56 -19.79
CA PHE A 239 7.36 1.19 -20.17
C PHE A 239 8.47 0.64 -21.07
N GLU A 240 9.05 -0.50 -20.69
CA GLU A 240 10.18 -1.11 -21.39
C GLU A 240 9.80 -2.50 -21.95
N PRO A 241 10.31 -2.87 -23.14
CA PRO A 241 10.22 -4.24 -23.63
C PRO A 241 11.15 -5.17 -22.84
N CYS A 242 10.80 -6.45 -22.75
CA CYS A 242 11.67 -7.48 -22.15
C CYS A 242 11.52 -8.83 -22.87
N SER A 243 12.59 -9.63 -22.87
CA SER A 243 12.51 -11.00 -23.38
C SER A 243 11.66 -11.88 -22.46
N ALA A 244 11.09 -12.98 -22.99
CA ALA A 244 10.26 -13.90 -22.19
C ALA A 244 10.99 -14.60 -21.04
N ALA A 245 12.32 -14.63 -21.08
CA ALA A 245 13.16 -15.22 -20.04
C ALA A 245 13.85 -14.16 -19.14
N GLY A 246 13.52 -12.87 -19.30
CA GLY A 246 14.14 -11.80 -18.51
C GLY A 246 13.59 -11.72 -17.07
N PRO A 247 14.36 -11.15 -16.12
CA PRO A 247 13.89 -10.96 -14.76
C PRO A 247 12.79 -9.89 -14.69
N PHE A 248 11.70 -10.19 -13.98
CA PHE A 248 10.59 -9.27 -13.69
C PHE A 248 10.80 -8.50 -12.38
N ASP A 249 12.00 -7.97 -12.18
CA ASP A 249 12.30 -7.04 -11.08
C ASP A 249 12.08 -5.60 -11.58
N ASP A 250 10.91 -5.04 -11.28
CA ASP A 250 10.48 -3.73 -11.75
C ASP A 250 9.57 -2.98 -10.76
N ASP A 251 9.14 -1.78 -11.13
CA ASP A 251 8.46 -0.84 -10.23
C ASP A 251 6.93 -0.87 -10.42
N TYR A 252 6.36 -2.02 -10.83
CA TYR A 252 4.92 -2.14 -11.12
C TYR A 252 4.05 -1.77 -9.90
N HIS A 253 4.41 -2.26 -8.71
CA HIS A 253 3.64 -2.02 -7.49
C HIS A 253 3.61 -0.53 -7.16
N GLN A 254 4.77 0.12 -7.19
CA GLN A 254 4.88 1.56 -6.99
C GLN A 254 4.04 2.33 -8.02
N TYR A 255 4.06 1.92 -9.30
CA TYR A 255 3.21 2.53 -10.33
C TYR A 255 1.71 2.39 -10.03
N LEU A 256 1.26 1.19 -9.63
CA LEU A 256 -0.13 0.92 -9.28
C LEU A 256 -0.58 1.77 -8.08
N VAL A 257 0.18 1.76 -6.97
CA VAL A 257 -0.17 2.48 -5.74
C VAL A 257 -0.14 4.00 -5.94
N LEU A 258 0.85 4.54 -6.68
CA LEU A 258 0.90 5.95 -7.03
C LEU A 258 -0.35 6.39 -7.81
N ASN A 259 -0.78 5.60 -8.80
CA ASN A 259 -1.96 5.90 -9.59
C ASN A 259 -3.26 5.70 -8.81
N TRP A 260 -3.30 4.74 -7.89
CA TRP A 260 -4.41 4.58 -6.96
C TRP A 260 -4.57 5.81 -6.07
N ALA A 261 -3.46 6.28 -5.48
CA ALA A 261 -3.42 7.50 -4.66
C ALA A 261 -3.88 8.73 -5.45
N LEU A 262 -3.40 8.87 -6.70
CA LEU A 262 -3.81 9.94 -7.60
C LEU A 262 -5.32 9.86 -7.91
N GLY A 263 -5.84 8.69 -8.28
CA GLY A 263 -7.26 8.49 -8.59
C GLY A 263 -8.18 8.81 -7.43
N LEU A 264 -7.88 8.30 -6.22
CA LEU A 264 -8.65 8.61 -5.02
C LEU A 264 -8.52 10.08 -4.57
N SER A 265 -7.50 10.79 -5.05
CA SER A 265 -7.38 12.24 -4.82
C SER A 265 -8.24 13.10 -5.76
N GLY A 266 -8.95 12.46 -6.71
CA GLY A 266 -9.71 13.12 -7.77
C GLY A 266 -8.88 13.46 -9.01
N GLY A 267 -7.62 13.03 -9.05
CA GLY A 267 -6.80 13.09 -10.25
C GLY A 267 -7.16 12.02 -11.27
N LEU A 268 -6.54 12.09 -12.44
CA LEU A 268 -6.68 11.09 -13.48
C LEU A 268 -5.58 10.04 -13.32
N ALA A 269 -5.98 8.87 -12.82
CA ALA A 269 -5.11 7.70 -12.67
C ALA A 269 -4.80 7.07 -14.03
N PHE A 270 -3.66 6.40 -14.13
CA PHE A 270 -3.24 5.59 -15.28
C PHE A 270 -3.17 6.35 -16.61
N ARG A 271 -2.84 7.65 -16.55
CA ARG A 271 -2.69 8.47 -17.75
C ARG A 271 -1.60 7.95 -18.67
N GLY A 272 -1.91 7.97 -19.96
CA GLY A 272 -0.99 7.62 -21.04
C GLY A 272 -1.19 6.19 -21.53
N GLY A 273 -1.00 5.98 -22.83
CA GLY A 273 -1.16 4.65 -23.43
C GLY A 273 -0.05 3.70 -23.00
N VAL A 274 -0.42 2.44 -22.76
CA VAL A 274 0.55 1.35 -22.54
C VAL A 274 1.05 0.87 -23.90
N PRO A 275 2.36 0.97 -24.21
CA PRO A 275 2.90 0.48 -25.48
C PRO A 275 2.64 -1.02 -25.68
N GLY A 276 2.34 -1.46 -26.90
CA GLY A 276 2.00 -2.87 -27.19
C GLY A 276 3.12 -3.88 -26.92
N ASN A 277 4.38 -3.44 -26.95
CA ASN A 277 5.56 -4.26 -26.63
C ASN A 277 6.04 -4.11 -25.17
N ALA A 278 5.34 -3.34 -24.34
CA ALA A 278 5.69 -3.14 -22.95
C ALA A 278 5.59 -4.43 -22.15
N ARG A 279 6.55 -4.65 -21.25
CA ARG A 279 6.54 -5.75 -20.27
C ARG A 279 7.06 -5.34 -18.91
N LEU A 280 7.94 -4.34 -18.83
CA LEU A 280 8.44 -3.81 -17.56
C LEU A 280 7.93 -2.39 -17.35
N ILE A 281 7.75 -2.03 -16.08
CA ILE A 281 7.35 -0.71 -15.61
C ILE A 281 8.48 -0.13 -14.77
N ARG A 282 9.00 1.03 -15.16
CA ARG A 282 10.09 1.71 -14.44
C ARG A 282 9.66 3.06 -13.92
N GLN A 283 10.10 3.35 -12.71
CA GLN A 283 9.99 4.63 -12.06
C GLN A 283 11.40 5.24 -11.90
N PRO A 284 11.57 6.57 -12.04
CA PRO A 284 12.86 7.19 -11.80
C PRO A 284 13.35 6.89 -10.37
N ARG A 285 14.59 6.42 -10.25
CA ARG A 285 15.21 6.20 -8.94
C ARG A 285 15.42 7.55 -8.25
N ARG A 286 14.97 7.66 -7.00
CA ARG A 286 15.23 8.82 -6.14
C ARG A 286 16.28 8.45 -5.10
N ASN A 287 17.27 9.32 -4.90
CA ASN A 287 18.31 9.11 -3.89
C ASN A 287 17.79 9.43 -2.49
N GLY A 288 17.61 8.39 -1.67
CA GLY A 288 17.04 8.41 -0.32
C GLY A 288 18.04 8.48 0.83
N ALA A 289 19.05 9.35 0.78
CA ALA A 289 20.14 9.32 1.75
C ALA A 289 19.80 9.93 3.13
N ALA A 290 18.75 10.76 3.23
CA ALA A 290 18.50 11.57 4.42
C ALA A 290 18.27 10.74 5.69
N LEU A 291 17.46 9.69 5.61
CA LEU A 291 17.21 8.79 6.74
C LEU A 291 18.49 8.07 7.20
N HIS A 292 19.30 7.62 6.24
CA HIS A 292 20.55 6.92 6.51
C HIS A 292 21.58 7.84 7.16
N GLU A 293 21.82 9.02 6.58
CA GLU A 293 22.75 10.02 7.12
C GLU A 293 22.33 10.48 8.52
N LEU A 294 21.04 10.75 8.74
CA LEU A 294 20.52 11.15 10.05
C LEU A 294 20.69 10.03 11.09
N SER A 295 20.47 8.77 10.69
CA SER A 295 20.67 7.61 11.56
C SER A 295 22.14 7.42 11.95
N LEU A 296 23.07 7.53 10.99
CA LEU A 296 24.50 7.46 11.26
C LEU A 296 24.97 8.61 12.15
N ALA A 297 24.52 9.84 11.87
CA ALA A 297 24.89 10.99 12.68
C ALA A 297 24.41 10.85 14.14
N LEU A 298 23.24 10.27 14.37
CA LEU A 298 22.75 9.95 15.73
C LEU A 298 23.53 8.80 16.36
N LEU A 299 23.86 7.77 15.60
CA LEU A 299 24.66 6.63 16.08
C LEU A 299 26.02 7.11 16.60
N ASP A 300 26.72 7.93 15.81
CA ASP A 300 28.03 8.51 16.14
C ASP A 300 28.00 9.38 17.42
N MET A 301 26.85 9.97 17.74
CA MET A 301 26.71 10.80 18.95
C MET A 301 26.63 9.97 20.24
N GLY A 302 26.34 8.67 20.18
CA GLY A 302 26.26 7.82 21.37
C GLY A 302 25.33 8.37 22.45
N ASP A 303 25.83 8.49 23.68
CA ASP A 303 25.07 9.02 24.82
C ASP A 303 24.79 10.53 24.75
N ALA A 304 25.39 11.25 23.79
CA ALA A 304 25.12 12.68 23.59
C ALA A 304 23.81 12.97 22.85
N ARG A 305 23.08 11.94 22.39
CA ARG A 305 21.75 12.07 21.78
C ARG A 305 20.74 12.64 22.77
N GLN A 306 19.88 13.53 22.29
CA GLN A 306 18.76 14.09 23.04
C GLN A 306 17.46 13.94 22.23
N SER A 307 16.33 13.89 22.92
CA SER A 307 15.01 13.80 22.29
C SER A 307 14.47 15.16 21.82
N ASP A 308 15.09 16.26 22.27
CA ASP A 308 14.72 17.62 21.90
C ASP A 308 15.34 17.98 20.54
N TRP A 309 14.49 18.11 19.51
CA TRP A 309 14.92 18.45 18.18
C TRP A 309 15.58 19.83 18.11
N SER A 310 15.06 20.85 18.79
CA SER A 310 15.63 22.21 18.77
C SER A 310 17.10 22.22 19.23
N ARG A 311 17.43 21.36 20.20
CA ARG A 311 18.81 21.17 20.67
C ARG A 311 19.65 20.27 19.78
N MET A 312 19.04 19.29 19.11
CA MET A 312 19.78 18.36 18.26
C MET A 312 20.04 18.89 16.86
N ARG A 313 19.14 19.76 16.37
CA ARG A 313 19.16 20.35 15.03
C ARG A 313 20.52 20.93 14.66
N TRP A 314 21.07 21.81 15.50
CA TRP A 314 22.35 22.48 15.25
C TRP A 314 23.56 21.52 15.28
N ARG A 315 23.43 20.37 15.93
CA ARG A 315 24.46 19.32 15.97
C ARG A 315 24.40 18.40 14.76
N LEU A 316 23.18 18.15 14.26
CA LEU A 316 22.92 17.22 13.17
C LEU A 316 23.11 17.88 11.80
N LEU A 317 22.57 19.08 11.58
CA LEU A 317 22.60 19.72 10.25
C LEU A 317 24.01 19.86 9.62
N PRO A 318 25.09 20.17 10.38
CA PRO A 318 26.44 20.22 9.82
C PRO A 318 26.99 18.86 9.36
N LYS A 319 26.42 17.75 9.86
CA LYS A 319 26.82 16.38 9.52
C LYS A 319 26.08 15.81 8.30
N LEU A 320 25.02 16.48 7.85
CA LEU A 320 24.19 16.04 6.73
C LEU A 320 24.66 16.66 5.42
N SER A 321 24.43 15.95 4.32
CA SER A 321 24.55 16.48 2.97
C SER A 321 23.47 17.53 2.70
N GLU A 322 23.69 18.38 1.70
CA GLU A 322 22.69 19.39 1.30
C GLU A 322 21.35 18.75 0.87
N PRO A 323 21.33 17.68 0.04
CA PRO A 323 20.08 16.98 -0.28
C PRO A 323 19.36 16.42 0.96
N ALA A 324 20.10 15.89 1.94
CA ALA A 324 19.52 15.39 3.18
C ALA A 324 18.89 16.51 4.01
N ARG A 325 19.54 17.67 4.13
CA ARG A 325 18.98 18.85 4.80
C ARG A 325 17.70 19.35 4.14
N GLN A 326 17.67 19.42 2.81
CA GLN A 326 16.49 19.86 2.06
C GLN A 326 15.28 18.93 2.29
N ARG A 327 15.50 17.61 2.26
CA ARG A 327 14.42 16.65 2.57
C ARG A 327 13.95 16.75 4.02
N LEU A 328 14.88 16.93 4.96
CA LEU A 328 14.58 17.07 6.38
C LEU A 328 13.76 18.33 6.67
N ALA A 329 14.09 19.46 6.04
CA ALA A 329 13.38 20.72 6.24
C ALA A 329 11.86 20.64 5.94
N ILE A 330 11.47 19.76 4.99
CA ILE A 330 10.05 19.55 4.67
C ILE A 330 9.31 18.89 5.83
N VAL A 331 9.85 17.79 6.37
CA VAL A 331 9.19 17.07 7.48
C VAL A 331 9.37 17.79 8.81
N GLU A 332 10.43 18.58 8.98
CA GLU A 332 10.63 19.46 10.14
C GLU A 332 9.48 20.46 10.33
N SER A 333 8.81 20.86 9.25
CA SER A 333 7.66 21.77 9.31
C SER A 333 6.36 21.12 9.82
N LEU A 334 6.32 19.79 9.97
CA LEU A 334 5.13 19.09 10.42
C LEU A 334 4.97 19.21 11.95
N PRO A 335 3.75 19.47 12.47
CA PRO A 335 3.49 19.55 13.92
C PRO A 335 3.91 18.30 14.71
N GLU A 336 3.87 17.14 14.07
CA GLU A 336 4.19 15.84 14.68
C GLU A 336 5.70 15.56 14.71
N PHE A 337 6.52 16.38 14.06
CA PHE A 337 7.94 16.09 13.86
C PHE A 337 8.73 15.99 15.17
N ASP A 338 8.49 16.88 16.14
CA ASP A 338 9.19 16.83 17.43
C ASP A 338 8.89 15.52 18.18
N GLY A 339 7.63 15.07 18.15
CA GLY A 339 7.22 13.79 18.74
C GLY A 339 7.84 12.59 18.00
N PHE A 340 7.88 12.64 16.68
CA PHE A 340 8.58 11.67 15.85
C PHE A 340 10.07 11.60 16.22
N PHE A 341 10.76 12.75 16.25
CA PHE A 341 12.19 12.86 16.51
C PHE A 341 12.55 12.37 17.91
N ALA A 342 11.72 12.67 18.91
CA ALA A 342 11.91 12.16 20.27
C ALA A 342 12.06 10.62 20.28
N GLY A 343 11.15 9.90 19.59
CA GLY A 343 11.24 8.45 19.42
C GLY A 343 12.40 8.00 18.52
N PHE A 344 12.60 8.67 17.38
CA PHE A 344 13.66 8.34 16.42
C PHE A 344 15.06 8.51 17.00
N SER A 345 15.26 9.48 17.89
CA SER A 345 16.54 9.76 18.53
C SER A 345 17.02 8.61 19.42
N ARG A 346 16.10 7.79 19.98
CA ARG A 346 16.44 6.78 21.01
C ARG A 346 17.31 7.38 22.13
N ALA A 347 17.08 8.64 22.46
CA ALA A 347 17.77 9.30 23.56
C ALA A 347 17.21 8.79 24.88
N GLY A 348 18.08 8.44 25.83
CA GLY A 348 17.67 8.00 27.16
C GLY A 348 17.17 6.56 27.26
N SER A 349 17.10 5.79 26.17
CA SER A 349 16.93 4.34 26.23
C SER A 349 18.24 3.69 26.70
N ARG A 350 18.57 3.86 27.98
CA ARG A 350 19.50 2.94 28.64
C ARG A 350 18.90 1.55 28.48
N GLN A 351 19.60 0.67 27.76
CA GLN A 351 19.35 -0.76 27.88
C GLN A 351 19.40 -1.08 29.37
N GLY A 352 18.24 -1.41 29.95
CA GLY A 352 18.20 -2.06 31.24
C GLY A 352 19.03 -3.34 31.09
N LYS A 353 20.24 -3.33 31.64
CA LYS A 353 20.89 -4.58 32.03
C LYS A 353 19.93 -5.23 33.02
N ALA A 354 19.35 -6.36 32.60
CA ALA A 354 18.77 -7.32 33.52
C ALA A 354 19.85 -7.80 34.50
#